data_AF-A0A397THA2-F1
#
_entry.id   AF-A0A397THA2-F1
#
_cell.length_a   1.000
_cell.length_b   1.000
_cell.length_c   1.000
_cell.angle_alpha   90.00
_cell.angle_beta   90.00
_cell.angle_gamma   90.00
#
_symmetry.space_group_name_H-M   'P 1'
#
loop_
_entity.id
_entity.type
_entity.pdbx_description
1 polymer ?
#
loop_
_entity_poly.entity_id
_entity_poly.type
_entity_poly.pdbx_seq_one_letter_code
_entity_poly.pdbx_strand_id
1 'polypeptide(L)' 'KGNTTASAFAIDIDREKLVSHLKKAIKAEQPQTFANVDAKDIKLWKVPISDDHVDPFTRGQRRAVGN' A
#
# COMPACT_ATOMS: atom_id res chain seq x y z
N LYS A 1 -7.38 2.21 -20.08
CA LYS A 1 -7.35 3.30 -19.07
C LYS A 1 -7.68 2.67 -17.72
N GLY A 2 -6.66 2.09 -17.06
CA GLY A 2 -6.80 1.33 -15.82
C GLY A 2 -6.60 2.25 -14.62
N ASN A 3 -7.67 2.45 -13.88
CA ASN A 3 -7.80 3.15 -12.62
C ASN A 3 -7.27 2.27 -11.46
N THR A 4 -5.94 2.16 -11.32
CA THR A 4 -5.30 1.33 -10.27
C THR A 4 -5.07 2.07 -8.93
N THR A 5 -5.51 3.32 -8.80
CA THR A 5 -5.39 4.11 -7.55
C THR A 5 -6.58 3.98 -6.61
N ALA A 6 -7.55 3.09 -6.89
CA ALA A 6 -8.78 2.98 -6.09
C ALA A 6 -8.56 2.50 -4.64
N SER A 7 -7.41 1.88 -4.37
CA SER A 7 -7.03 1.39 -3.03
C SER A 7 -5.84 2.14 -2.42
N ALA A 8 -5.31 3.16 -3.10
CA ALA A 8 -4.28 4.02 -2.54
C ALA A 8 -4.91 5.10 -1.66
N PHE A 9 -4.34 5.32 -0.48
CA PHE A 9 -4.75 6.37 0.44
C PHE A 9 -3.60 7.34 0.66
N ALA A 10 -3.92 8.62 0.71
CA ALA A 10 -2.95 9.66 1.03
C ALA A 10 -2.74 9.70 2.55
N ILE A 11 -1.50 9.89 2.97
CA ILE A 11 -1.15 10.06 4.38
C ILE A 11 -0.29 11.30 4.47
N ASP A 12 -0.74 12.26 5.26
CA ASP A 12 0.03 13.43 5.57
C ASP A 12 1.07 13.06 6.64
N ILE A 13 2.35 13.21 6.30
CA ILE A 13 3.45 12.94 7.22
C ILE A 13 4.56 13.95 7.00
N ASP A 14 4.99 14.61 8.07
CA ASP A 14 6.14 15.51 8.00
C ASP A 14 7.40 14.72 7.68
N ARG A 15 8.27 15.29 6.85
CA ARG A 15 9.58 14.72 6.49
C ARG A 15 10.46 14.46 7.71
N GLU A 16 10.29 15.22 8.78
CA GLU A 16 11.07 15.09 10.02
C GLU A 16 10.55 13.96 10.93
N LYS A 17 9.38 13.39 10.63
CA LYS A 17 8.78 12.34 11.46
C LYS A 17 9.41 10.99 11.17
N LEU A 18 9.52 10.20 12.23
CA LEU A 18 10.02 8.83 12.16
C LEU A 18 9.03 7.90 11.48
N VAL A 19 9.56 6.78 10.97
CA VAL A 19 8.79 5.67 10.39
C VAL A 19 7.73 5.13 11.37
N SER A 20 7.96 5.23 12.67
CA SER A 20 6.96 4.87 13.70
C SER A 20 5.68 5.71 13.59
N HIS A 21 5.80 6.98 13.20
CA HIS A 21 4.66 7.85 12.98
C HIS A 21 3.88 7.43 11.72
N LEU A 22 4.59 7.09 10.64
CA LEU A 22 3.99 6.56 9.41
C LEU A 22 3.15 5.32 9.69
N LYS A 23 3.69 4.37 10.46
CA LYS A 23 2.95 3.14 10.82
C LYS A 23 1.67 3.44 11.60
N LYS A 24 1.71 4.40 12.53
CA LYS A 24 0.54 4.83 13.28
C LYS A 24 -0.49 5.53 12.39
N ALA A 25 -0.04 6.40 11.49
CA ALA A 25 -0.89 7.11 10.55
C ALA A 25 -1.60 6.13 9.59
N ILE A 26 -0.88 5.15 9.05
CA ILE A 26 -1.47 4.06 8.24
C ILE A 26 -2.58 3.32 9.01
N LYS A 27 -2.30 2.94 10.27
CA LYS A 27 -3.29 2.26 11.11
C LYS A 27 -4.52 3.13 11.39
N ALA A 28 -4.33 4.43 11.60
CA ALA A 28 -5.40 5.37 11.88
C ALA A 28 -6.29 5.63 10.66
N GLU A 29 -5.72 5.66 9.45
CA GLU A 29 -6.46 5.86 8.20
C GLU A 29 -7.22 4.60 7.76
N GLN A 30 -6.67 3.42 8.07
CA GLN A 30 -7.25 2.12 7.72
C GLN A 30 -7.53 1.27 8.98
N PRO A 31 -8.36 1.76 9.93
CA PRO A 31 -8.59 1.09 11.19
C PRO A 31 -9.30 -0.25 11.01
N GLN A 32 -10.09 -0.41 9.94
CA GLN A 32 -10.74 -1.67 9.57
C GLN A 32 -9.72 -2.77 9.17
N THR A 33 -8.71 -2.40 8.38
CA THR A 33 -7.70 -3.33 7.86
C THR A 33 -6.68 -3.69 8.94
N PHE A 34 -6.34 -2.73 9.80
CA PHE A 34 -5.33 -2.87 10.84
C PHE A 34 -5.92 -2.94 12.26
N ALA A 35 -7.20 -3.28 12.41
CA ALA A 35 -7.87 -3.38 13.71
C ALA A 35 -7.14 -4.32 14.67
N ASN A 36 -6.75 -5.50 14.15
CA ASN A 36 -6.04 -6.54 14.88
C ASN A 36 -4.51 -6.50 14.72
N VAL A 37 -3.98 -5.51 14.01
CA VAL A 37 -2.53 -5.39 13.76
C VAL A 37 -2.00 -4.21 14.55
N ASP A 38 -0.97 -4.43 15.36
CA ASP A 38 -0.30 -3.33 16.02
C ASP A 38 0.56 -2.52 15.07
N ALA A 39 0.66 -1.21 15.31
CA ALA A 39 1.49 -0.34 14.48
C ALA A 39 2.96 -0.79 14.44
N LYS A 40 3.46 -1.49 15.47
CA LYS A 40 4.82 -2.02 15.48
C LYS A 40 5.01 -3.18 14.47
N ASP A 41 3.97 -4.00 14.29
CA ASP A 41 3.95 -5.21 13.47
C ASP A 41 3.76 -4.92 11.96
N ILE A 42 3.34 -3.70 11.62
CA ILE A 42 3.28 -3.24 10.22
C ILE A 42 4.70 -3.21 9.63
N LYS A 43 4.95 -4.05 8.62
CA LYS A 43 6.18 -4.05 7.81
C LYS A 43 6.02 -3.09 6.63
N LEU A 44 6.96 -2.15 6.52
CA LEU A 44 7.02 -1.17 5.45
C LEU A 44 8.16 -1.53 4.50
N TRP A 45 7.92 -1.39 3.20
CA TRP A 45 8.91 -1.66 2.16
C TRP A 45 9.05 -0.40 1.32
N LYS A 46 10.30 0.00 1.03
CA LYS A 46 10.54 1.07 0.07
C LYS A 46 10.33 0.51 -1.32
N VAL A 47 9.24 0.88 -1.97
CA VAL A 47 9.01 0.57 -3.38
C VAL A 47 9.72 1.65 -4.22
N PRO A 48 10.70 1.29 -5.06
CA PRO A 48 11.27 2.23 -6.01
C PRO A 48 10.23 2.49 -7.10
N ILE A 49 9.46 3.56 -6.97
CA ILE A 49 8.54 3.99 -8.02
C ILE A 49 9.36 4.68 -9.11
N SER A 50 9.86 3.89 -10.05
CA SER A 50 10.37 4.43 -11.32
C SER A 50 9.18 4.92 -12.14
N ASP A 51 9.31 5.99 -12.94
CA ASP A 51 8.19 6.53 -13.74
C ASP A 51 7.53 5.46 -14.64
N ASP A 52 8.29 4.43 -15.02
CA ASP A 52 7.86 3.22 -15.76
C ASP A 52 7.21 2.11 -14.91
N HIS A 53 6.71 2.37 -13.69
CA HIS A 53 6.31 1.28 -12.80
C HIS A 53 5.00 0.58 -13.25
N VAL A 54 5.18 -0.60 -13.85
CA VAL A 54 4.18 -1.67 -13.87
C VAL A 54 4.07 -2.22 -12.45
N ASP A 55 2.87 -2.20 -11.88
CA ASP A 55 2.58 -2.78 -10.57
C ASP A 55 3.09 -4.25 -10.51
N PRO A 56 3.98 -4.59 -9.55
CA PRO A 56 4.54 -5.94 -9.48
C PRO A 56 3.51 -7.00 -9.07
N PHE A 57 2.34 -6.60 -8.54
CA PHE A 57 1.25 -7.49 -8.16
C PHE A 57 0.31 -7.86 -9.32
N THR A 58 0.47 -7.29 -10.52
CA THR A 58 -0.43 -7.56 -11.64
C THR A 58 -0.13 -8.87 -12.38
N ARG A 59 0.85 -9.66 -11.94
CA ARG A 59 1.23 -10.92 -12.59
C ARG A 59 0.47 -12.10 -11.98
N GLY A 60 -0.80 -12.30 -12.37
CA GLY A 60 -1.49 -13.52 -11.96
C GLY A 60 -2.96 -13.73 -12.26
N GLN A 61 -3.64 -12.91 -13.08
CA GLN A 61 -5.02 -13.21 -13.49
C GLN A 61 -5.09 -13.50 -15.00
N ARG A 62 -4.38 -14.55 -15.44
CA ARG A 62 -4.65 -15.14 -16.76
C ARG A 62 -5.90 -16.00 -16.65
N ARG A 63 -6.96 -15.45 -17.25
CA ARG A 63 -8.27 -16.04 -17.47
C ARG A 63 -8.17 -17.47 -18.00
N ALA A 64 -8.98 -18.37 -17.44
CA ALA A 64 -9.43 -19.54 -18.16
C ALA A 64 -10.17 -19.06 -19.41
N VAL A 65 -9.58 -19.25 -20.59
CA VAL A 65 -10.31 -19.24 -21.85
C VAL A 65 -10.44 -20.70 -22.22
N GLY A 66 -11.68 -21.18 -22.23
CA GLY A 66 -12.00 -22.55 -22.60
C GLY A 66 -11.55 -22.86 -24.01
N ASN A 67 -11.18 -24.11 -24.20
CA ASN A 67 -11.43 -24.87 -25.41
C ASN A 67 -11.71 -26.32 -24.99
#